data_AF-D5EQ54-F1
#
_entry.id   AF-D5EQ54-F1
#
_cell.length_a   1.000
_cell.length_b   1.000
_cell.length_c   1.000
_cell.angle_alpha   90.00
_cell.angle_beta   90.00
_cell.angle_gamma   90.00
#
_symmetry.space_group_name_H-M   'P 1'
#
loop_
_entity.id
_entity.type
_entity.pdbx_description
1 polymer ?
#
loop_
_entity_poly.entity_id
_entity_poly.type
_entity_poly.pdbx_seq_one_letter_code
_entity_poly.pdbx_strand_id
1 'polypeptide(L)'
;MIQTIPVLATAEAADSVGSVVVIGFLFVLIVLTILSLVTTVMGALFNKQAAASAAKAAEAAAKAAETASKTASAPAPAPAATPTSAASASPAASSDDDAEDPALMAVVAAAVHTVIGDRAHRIVTIRSTGPGWAQEGRRQIFSSHRVR
;
A
#
# COMPACT_ATOMS: atom_id res chain seq x y z
N MET A 1 66.74 14.75 -31.60
CA MET A 1 65.86 13.57 -31.53
C MET A 1 64.83 13.87 -30.45
N ILE A 2 63.68 14.41 -30.86
CA ILE A 2 62.72 15.12 -29.99
C ILE A 2 61.60 14.14 -29.62
N GLN A 3 61.38 13.95 -28.32
CA GLN A 3 60.40 13.05 -27.72
C GLN A 3 59.38 13.90 -26.94
N THR A 4 58.33 14.40 -27.62
CA THR A 4 57.33 15.31 -27.02
C THR A 4 55.87 14.91 -27.27
N ILE A 5 55.58 13.67 -27.68
CA ILE A 5 54.23 13.29 -28.15
C ILE A 5 53.24 12.70 -27.09
N PRO A 6 53.54 12.37 -25.82
CA PRO A 6 52.56 11.65 -24.99
C PRO A 6 51.39 12.51 -24.43
N VAL A 7 51.51 13.84 -24.38
CA VAL A 7 50.52 14.72 -23.70
C VAL A 7 49.23 14.93 -24.52
N LEU A 8 49.32 14.95 -25.85
CA LEU A 8 48.14 15.17 -26.70
C LEU A 8 47.23 13.94 -26.74
N ALA A 9 47.82 12.73 -26.77
CA ALA A 9 47.07 11.47 -26.76
C ALA A 9 46.33 11.22 -25.43
N THR A 10 46.90 11.68 -24.30
CA THR A 10 46.25 11.56 -22.99
C THR A 10 45.10 12.56 -22.82
N ALA A 11 45.19 13.75 -23.42
CA ALA A 11 44.09 14.72 -23.41
C ALA A 11 42.86 14.19 -24.19
N GLU A 12 43.06 13.58 -25.36
CA GLU A 12 41.98 13.00 -26.17
C GLU A 12 41.34 11.76 -25.51
N ALA A 13 42.16 10.93 -24.85
CA ALA A 13 41.69 9.81 -24.05
C ALA A 13 40.91 10.27 -22.81
N ALA A 14 41.33 11.35 -22.15
CA ALA A 14 40.63 11.91 -20.99
C ALA A 14 39.25 12.48 -21.38
N ASP A 15 39.13 13.12 -22.55
CA ASP A 15 37.85 13.61 -23.06
C ASP A 15 36.89 12.46 -23.40
N SER A 16 37.41 11.37 -23.97
CA SER A 16 36.63 10.16 -24.27
C SER A 16 36.14 9.46 -23.00
N VAL A 17 37.02 9.32 -22.00
CA VAL A 17 36.66 8.72 -20.70
C VAL A 17 35.67 9.61 -19.95
N GLY A 18 35.88 10.92 -19.95
CA GLY A 18 34.95 11.90 -19.36
C GLY A 18 33.57 11.83 -20.00
N SER A 19 33.51 11.75 -21.34
CA SER A 19 32.26 11.65 -22.09
C SER A 19 31.49 10.36 -21.78
N VAL A 20 32.17 9.21 -21.67
CA VAL A 20 31.53 7.94 -21.27
C VAL A 20 30.96 8.01 -19.86
N VAL A 21 31.69 8.63 -18.92
CA VAL A 21 31.19 8.84 -17.54
C VAL A 21 29.99 9.77 -17.52
N VAL A 22 30.02 10.87 -18.28
CA VAL A 22 28.90 11.82 -18.37
C VAL A 22 27.68 11.18 -19.02
N ILE A 23 27.85 10.43 -20.12
CA ILE A 23 26.76 9.68 -20.77
C ILE A 23 26.17 8.65 -19.80
N GLY A 24 27.02 7.89 -19.09
CA GLY A 24 26.57 6.89 -18.13
C GLY A 24 25.83 7.50 -16.95
N PHE A 25 26.33 8.60 -16.42
CA PHE A 25 25.69 9.34 -15.34
C PHE A 25 24.34 9.94 -15.78
N LEU A 26 24.27 10.54 -16.97
CA LEU A 26 23.03 11.08 -17.53
C LEU A 26 21.99 9.97 -17.73
N PHE A 27 22.41 8.81 -18.23
CA PHE A 27 21.54 7.64 -18.36
C PHE A 27 20.96 7.21 -17.02
N VAL A 28 21.79 7.12 -15.98
CA VAL A 28 21.34 6.80 -14.61
C VAL A 28 20.34 7.84 -14.11
N LEU A 29 20.60 9.14 -14.29
CA LEU A 29 19.66 10.20 -13.89
C LEU A 29 18.32 10.11 -14.63
N ILE A 30 18.31 9.79 -15.92
CA ILE A 30 17.09 9.57 -16.69
C ILE A 30 16.31 8.37 -16.16
N VAL A 31 16.99 7.25 -15.89
CA VAL A 31 16.34 6.06 -15.33
C VAL A 31 15.74 6.35 -13.95
N LEU A 32 16.48 7.03 -13.08
CA LEU A 32 16.00 7.39 -11.73
C LEU A 32 14.82 8.36 -11.79
N THR A 33 14.82 9.33 -12.71
CA THR A 33 13.69 10.25 -12.88
C THR A 33 12.45 9.54 -13.41
N ILE A 34 12.58 8.64 -14.38
CA ILE A 34 11.44 7.83 -14.87
C ILE A 34 10.88 6.93 -13.76
N LEU A 35 11.75 6.23 -13.03
CA LEU A 35 11.33 5.39 -11.90
C LEU A 35 10.65 6.22 -10.81
N SER A 36 11.22 7.37 -10.46
CA SER A 36 10.62 8.32 -9.51
C SER A 36 9.26 8.82 -9.97
N LEU A 37 9.09 9.10 -11.27
CA LEU A 37 7.82 9.52 -11.83
C LEU A 37 6.77 8.42 -11.72
N VAL A 38 7.13 7.17 -12.03
CA VAL A 38 6.23 6.01 -11.88
C VAL A 38 5.80 5.82 -10.42
N THR A 39 6.74 5.92 -9.48
CA THR A 39 6.43 5.86 -8.04
C THR A 39 5.53 7.01 -7.62
N THR A 40 5.77 8.23 -8.12
CA THR A 40 4.96 9.41 -7.83
C THR A 40 3.56 9.30 -8.41
N VAL A 41 3.40 8.75 -9.62
CA VAL A 41 2.08 8.52 -10.23
C VAL A 41 1.25 7.54 -9.38
N MET A 42 1.85 6.44 -8.93
CA MET A 42 1.17 5.51 -8.03
C MET A 42 0.82 6.15 -6.69
N GLY A 43 1.75 6.87 -6.07
CA GLY A 43 1.51 7.60 -4.82
C GLY A 43 0.45 8.71 -4.95
N ALA A 44 0.43 9.43 -6.08
CA ALA A 44 -0.51 10.51 -6.34
C ALA A 44 -1.94 10.01 -6.56
N LEU A 45 -2.11 8.81 -7.13
CA LEU A 45 -3.41 8.16 -7.27
C LEU A 45 -3.98 7.75 -5.89
N PHE A 46 -3.15 7.17 -5.02
CA PHE A 46 -3.56 6.85 -3.64
C PHE A 46 -3.87 8.09 -2.81
N ASN A 47 -3.07 9.16 -2.95
CA ASN A 47 -3.32 10.42 -2.25
C ASN A 47 -4.63 11.09 -2.75
N LYS A 48 -4.91 11.05 -4.05
CA LYS A 48 -6.18 11.53 -4.61
C LYS A 48 -7.39 10.69 -4.15
N GLN A 49 -7.23 9.38 -3.98
CA GLN A 49 -8.27 8.50 -3.45
C GLN A 49 -8.50 8.69 -1.95
N ALA A 50 -7.44 8.95 -1.17
CA ALA A 50 -7.53 9.28 0.26
C ALA A 50 -8.18 10.65 0.51
N ALA A 51 -7.90 11.64 -0.35
CA ALA A 51 -8.58 12.94 -0.29
C ALA A 51 -10.08 12.83 -0.64
N ALA A 52 -10.43 12.00 -1.63
CA ALA A 52 -11.82 11.76 -2.01
C ALA A 52 -12.61 10.97 -0.95
N SER A 53 -11.97 10.02 -0.26
CA SER A 53 -12.59 9.29 0.85
C SER A 53 -12.74 10.16 2.10
N ALA A 54 -11.80 11.08 2.37
CA ALA A 54 -11.92 12.07 3.44
C ALA A 54 -13.07 13.07 3.18
N ALA A 55 -13.26 13.50 1.93
CA ALA A 55 -14.39 14.36 1.55
C ALA A 55 -15.73 13.64 1.73
N LYS A 56 -15.84 12.36 1.31
CA LYS A 56 -17.04 11.54 1.56
C LYS A 56 -17.28 11.28 3.05
N ALA A 57 -16.23 11.10 3.85
CA ALA A 57 -16.35 10.94 5.30
C ALA A 57 -16.83 12.22 6.00
N ALA A 58 -16.38 13.39 5.55
CA ALA A 58 -16.84 14.68 6.06
C ALA A 58 -18.32 14.94 5.72
N GLU A 59 -18.75 14.57 4.52
CA GLU A 59 -20.15 14.69 4.09
C GLU A 59 -21.07 13.70 4.84
N ALA A 60 -20.58 12.49 5.13
CA ALA A 60 -21.27 11.53 5.98
C ALA A 60 -21.37 12.00 7.45
N ALA A 61 -20.32 12.66 7.97
CA ALA A 61 -20.32 13.25 9.31
C ALA A 61 -21.31 14.43 9.42
N ALA A 62 -21.46 15.25 8.36
CA ALA A 62 -22.46 16.32 8.32
C ALA A 62 -23.90 15.77 8.34
N LYS A 63 -24.17 14.70 7.59
CA LYS A 63 -25.49 14.03 7.60
C LYS A 63 -25.79 13.29 8.92
N ALA A 64 -24.76 12.82 9.62
CA ALA A 64 -24.90 12.24 10.96
C ALA A 64 -25.17 13.31 12.04
N ALA A 65 -24.62 14.52 11.89
CA ALA A 65 -24.89 15.63 12.81
C ALA A 65 -26.32 16.21 12.66
N GLU A 66 -26.89 16.17 11.45
CA GLU A 66 -28.26 16.60 11.17
C GLU A 66 -29.30 15.61 11.75
N THR A 67 -29.01 14.31 11.70
CA THR A 67 -29.86 13.27 12.31
C THR A 67 -29.77 13.27 13.84
N ALA A 68 -28.60 13.58 14.42
CA ALA A 68 -28.46 13.74 15.87
C ALA A 68 -29.24 14.95 16.43
N SER A 69 -29.36 16.04 15.67
CA SER A 69 -30.13 17.23 16.10
C SER A 69 -31.64 17.01 16.08
N LYS A 70 -32.14 16.01 15.34
CA LYS A 70 -33.58 15.67 15.30
C LYS A 70 -34.04 14.78 16.46
N THR A 71 -33.12 14.16 17.20
CA THR A 71 -33.45 13.25 18.32
C THR A 71 -33.26 13.90 19.70
N ALA A 72 -32.69 15.10 19.80
CA ALA A 72 -32.33 15.75 21.07
C ALA A 72 -33.48 16.48 21.82
N SER A 73 -34.75 16.19 21.56
CA SER A 73 -35.88 16.71 22.36
C SER A 73 -36.62 15.59 23.10
N ALA A 74 -36.03 15.08 24.18
CA ALA A 74 -36.74 14.63 25.38
C ALA A 74 -35.75 14.49 26.58
N PRO A 75 -36.12 14.85 27.83
CA PRO A 75 -35.17 15.30 28.86
C PRO A 75 -34.55 14.20 29.75
N ALA A 76 -33.43 14.57 30.37
CA ALA A 76 -32.50 13.82 31.25
C ALA A 76 -33.10 13.17 32.52
N PRO A 77 -32.35 12.30 33.25
CA PRO A 77 -31.42 12.82 34.27
C PRO A 77 -30.05 12.10 34.37
N ALA A 78 -29.07 12.84 34.89
CA ALA A 78 -27.69 12.43 35.24
C ALA A 78 -27.65 11.47 36.47
N PRO A 79 -26.52 10.81 36.87
CA PRO A 79 -25.22 11.45 37.14
C PRO A 79 -23.93 10.63 36.88
N ALA A 80 -22.81 11.38 36.90
CA ALA A 80 -21.46 10.99 37.32
C ALA A 80 -20.65 9.95 36.48
N ALA A 81 -19.57 10.43 35.84
CA ALA A 81 -18.19 10.15 36.26
C ALA A 81 -17.20 10.56 35.15
N THR A 82 -16.13 11.23 35.57
CA THR A 82 -14.95 11.64 34.80
C THR A 82 -14.30 10.50 34.01
N PRO A 83 -13.97 10.67 32.71
CA PRO A 83 -12.98 9.81 32.07
C PRO A 83 -11.58 10.44 32.12
N THR A 84 -10.75 9.91 33.03
CA THR A 84 -9.29 10.01 32.97
C THR A 84 -8.77 9.26 31.74
N SER A 85 -7.90 9.95 31.02
CA SER A 85 -6.90 9.52 30.04
C SER A 85 -6.68 8.01 29.83
N ALA A 86 -6.81 7.64 28.55
CA ALA A 86 -6.03 6.68 27.78
C ALA A 86 -4.97 5.84 28.52
N ALA A 87 -5.19 4.52 28.49
CA ALA A 87 -4.13 3.52 28.49
C ALA A 87 -4.52 2.38 27.53
N SER A 88 -3.61 2.07 26.62
CA SER A 88 -3.69 1.13 25.51
C SER A 88 -4.31 -0.23 25.86
N ALA A 89 -5.31 -0.64 25.08
CA ALA A 89 -5.69 -2.04 24.93
C ALA A 89 -5.45 -2.45 23.48
N SER A 90 -4.43 -3.28 23.29
CA SER A 90 -4.17 -4.06 22.08
C SER A 90 -5.44 -4.82 21.66
N PRO A 91 -5.90 -4.77 20.40
CA PRO A 91 -7.00 -5.61 19.96
C PRO A 91 -6.51 -7.05 19.91
N ALA A 92 -6.92 -7.84 20.91
CA ALA A 92 -6.84 -9.28 20.86
C ALA A 92 -7.74 -9.76 19.71
N ALA A 93 -7.10 -10.38 18.71
CA ALA A 93 -7.78 -11.08 17.64
C ALA A 93 -8.75 -12.11 18.23
N SER A 94 -10.04 -11.87 18.05
CA SER A 94 -11.10 -12.84 18.25
C SER A 94 -11.70 -13.09 16.87
N SER A 95 -11.11 -14.06 16.19
CA SER A 95 -11.44 -14.52 14.84
C SER A 95 -12.50 -15.61 14.93
N ASP A 96 -13.76 -15.23 14.74
CA ASP A 96 -14.83 -16.15 14.33
C ASP A 96 -15.83 -15.48 13.34
N ASP A 97 -15.64 -14.20 12.99
CA ASP A 97 -16.50 -13.44 12.06
C ASP A 97 -15.72 -12.86 10.85
N ASP A 98 -14.60 -13.47 10.47
CA ASP A 98 -13.77 -12.98 9.34
C ASP A 98 -14.52 -12.99 7.99
N ALA A 99 -15.55 -13.84 7.84
CA ALA A 99 -16.37 -13.89 6.62
C ALA A 99 -17.43 -12.77 6.55
N GLU A 100 -17.78 -12.17 7.70
CA GLU A 100 -18.75 -11.07 7.78
C GLU A 100 -18.06 -9.71 7.96
N ASP A 101 -16.73 -9.68 8.12
CA ASP A 101 -15.98 -8.43 8.18
C ASP A 101 -16.12 -7.65 6.85
N PRO A 102 -16.79 -6.48 6.85
CA PRO A 102 -16.95 -5.67 5.66
C PRO A 102 -15.61 -5.21 5.07
N ALA A 103 -14.55 -5.10 5.87
CA ALA A 103 -13.21 -4.78 5.39
C ALA A 103 -12.62 -5.92 4.55
N LEU A 104 -12.72 -7.17 5.02
CA LEU A 104 -12.28 -8.34 4.26
C LEU A 104 -13.09 -8.51 2.98
N MET A 105 -14.41 -8.32 3.03
CA MET A 105 -15.28 -8.37 1.85
C MET A 105 -14.87 -7.33 0.80
N ALA A 106 -14.55 -6.10 1.22
CA ALA A 106 -14.10 -5.03 0.32
C ALA A 106 -12.74 -5.34 -0.32
N VAL A 107 -11.80 -5.91 0.45
CA VAL A 107 -10.48 -6.32 -0.06
C VAL A 107 -10.62 -7.45 -1.08
N VAL A 108 -11.45 -8.46 -0.79
CA VAL A 108 -11.71 -9.56 -1.72
C VAL A 108 -12.39 -9.04 -2.99
N ALA A 109 -13.39 -8.17 -2.87
CA ALA A 109 -14.06 -7.56 -4.03
C ALA A 109 -13.10 -6.74 -4.91
N ALA A 110 -12.23 -5.93 -4.30
CA ALA A 110 -11.22 -5.18 -5.02
C ALA A 110 -10.24 -6.11 -5.76
N ALA A 111 -9.76 -7.17 -5.09
CA ALA A 111 -8.87 -8.15 -5.70
C ALA A 111 -9.53 -8.92 -6.86
N VAL A 112 -10.79 -9.30 -6.73
CA VAL A 112 -11.54 -9.95 -7.81
C VAL A 112 -11.71 -9.00 -9.00
N HIS A 113 -11.99 -7.73 -8.75
CA HIS A 113 -12.16 -6.71 -9.80
C HIS A 113 -10.86 -6.47 -10.58
N THR A 114 -9.69 -6.49 -9.94
CA THR A 114 -8.41 -6.33 -10.66
C THR A 114 -8.07 -7.53 -11.54
N VAL A 115 -8.47 -8.73 -11.16
CA VAL A 115 -8.18 -9.96 -11.92
C VAL A 115 -9.17 -10.18 -13.07
N ILE A 116 -10.46 -9.94 -12.83
CA ILE A 116 -11.54 -10.22 -13.80
C ILE A 116 -11.76 -9.03 -14.75
N GLY A 117 -11.38 -7.82 -14.33
CA GLY A 117 -11.57 -6.58 -15.09
C GLY A 117 -13.02 -6.08 -15.06
N ASP A 118 -13.40 -5.30 -16.07
CA ASP A 118 -14.64 -4.52 -16.14
C ASP A 118 -15.92 -5.34 -16.44
N ARG A 119 -15.89 -6.65 -16.17
CA ARG A 119 -17.08 -7.50 -16.29
C ARG A 119 -17.82 -7.55 -14.96
N ALA A 120 -19.14 -7.44 -15.00
CA ALA A 120 -19.96 -7.58 -13.80
C ALA A 120 -19.74 -8.95 -13.14
N HIS A 121 -19.29 -8.96 -11.89
CA HIS A 121 -19.06 -10.16 -11.09
C HIS A 121 -19.72 -10.03 -9.72
N ARG A 122 -20.22 -11.15 -9.18
CA ARG A 122 -20.80 -11.23 -7.84
C ARG A 122 -20.08 -12.32 -7.06
N ILE A 123 -19.65 -12.00 -5.85
CA ILE A 123 -19.11 -12.99 -4.91
C ILE A 123 -20.29 -13.81 -4.38
N VAL A 124 -20.29 -15.11 -4.68
CA VAL A 124 -21.38 -16.03 -4.29
C VAL A 124 -21.08 -16.68 -2.95
N THR A 125 -19.87 -17.18 -2.77
CA THR A 125 -19.41 -17.80 -1.52
C THR A 125 -17.94 -17.47 -1.29
N ILE A 126 -17.59 -17.24 -0.02
CA ILE A 126 -16.21 -17.11 0.43
C ILE A 126 -15.97 -18.25 1.41
N ARG A 127 -14.97 -19.08 1.13
CA ARG A 127 -14.56 -20.15 2.03
C ARG A 127 -13.29 -19.71 2.72
N SER A 128 -13.38 -19.42 4.01
CA SER A 128 -12.18 -19.29 4.83
C SER A 128 -11.51 -20.67 4.94
N THR A 129 -10.25 -20.74 4.56
CA THR A 129 -9.43 -21.93 4.83
C THR A 129 -8.76 -21.70 6.17
N GLY A 130 -8.89 -22.64 7.10
CA GLY A 130 -8.26 -22.53 8.43
C GLY A 130 -6.74 -22.32 8.37
N PRO A 131 -6.09 -21.99 9.51
CA PRO A 131 -4.69 -21.55 9.60
C PRO A 131 -3.62 -22.61 9.22
N GLY A 132 -4.02 -23.74 8.63
CA GLY A 132 -3.17 -24.90 8.35
C GLY A 132 -2.17 -24.74 7.19
N TRP A 133 -2.30 -23.71 6.36
CA TRP A 133 -1.41 -23.49 5.21
C TRP A 133 0.07 -23.34 5.59
N ALA A 134 0.35 -22.76 6.76
CA ALA A 134 1.73 -22.63 7.24
C ALA A 134 2.36 -24.00 7.56
N GLN A 135 1.58 -24.94 8.12
CA GLN A 135 2.07 -26.30 8.40
C GLN A 135 2.17 -27.14 7.12
N GLU A 136 1.25 -26.95 6.18
CA GLU A 136 1.29 -27.64 4.88
C GLU A 136 2.51 -27.17 4.04
N GLY A 137 2.83 -25.88 4.05
CA GLY A 137 4.05 -25.37 3.42
C GLY A 137 5.32 -26.00 3.99
N ARG A 138 5.39 -26.15 5.32
CA ARG A 138 6.51 -26.88 5.98
C ARG A 138 6.58 -28.33 5.51
N ARG A 139 5.44 -29.02 5.42
CA ARG A 139 5.37 -30.41 4.94
C ARG A 139 5.89 -30.55 3.50
N GLN A 140 5.55 -29.62 2.62
CA GLN A 140 6.03 -29.62 1.23
C GLN A 140 7.55 -29.39 1.12
N ILE A 141 8.11 -28.55 1.99
CA ILE A 141 9.56 -28.34 2.05
C ILE A 141 10.27 -29.65 2.45
N PHE A 142 9.79 -30.32 3.49
CA PHE A 142 10.36 -31.61 3.93
C PHE A 142 10.10 -32.77 2.98
N SER A 143 9.00 -32.75 2.21
CA SER A 143 8.74 -33.79 1.20
C SER A 143 9.60 -33.62 -0.05
N SER A 144 9.98 -32.37 -0.40
CA SER A 144 10.86 -32.08 -1.53
C SER A 144 12.32 -32.46 -1.25
N HIS A 145 12.79 -32.30 -0.01
CA HIS A 145 14.07 -32.82 0.45
C HIS A 145 13.88 -34.26 0.92
N ARG A 146 14.14 -35.26 0.06
CA ARG A 146 14.23 -36.66 0.53
C ARG A 146 15.36 -36.80 1.55
N VAL A 147 15.01 -36.72 2.83
CA VAL A 147 15.88 -37.10 3.93
C VAL A 147 16.03 -38.62 3.86
N ARG A 148 17.23 -39.06 3.47
CA ARG A 148 17.72 -40.42 3.68
C ARG A 148 18.28 -40.55 5.08
#